data_AF-A0A7L4TT02-F1
#
_entry.id   AF-A0A7L4TT02-F1
#
_cell.length_a   1.000
_cell.length_b   1.000
_cell.length_c   1.000
_cell.angle_alpha   90.00
_cell.angle_beta   90.00
_cell.angle_gamma   90.00
#
_symmetry.space_group_name_H-M   'P 1'
#
loop_
_entity.id
_entity.type
_entity.pdbx_description
1 polymer ?
#
loop_
_entity_poly.entity_id
_entity_poly.type
_entity_poly.pdbx_seq_one_letter_code
_entity_poly.pdbx_strand_id
1 'polypeptide(L)'
;MKVRTSCHAEQGKAKDFVGSGSDLDKLGFEAGQVVQELGWDDDVDEDLRQEVMDIIDGDMIEDSIDAVDIVWLWLRADDGDVADGLVDAMRDLSD
;
A
#
# COMPACT_ATOMS: atom_id res chain seq x y z
N MET A 1 39.40 21.85 -31.69
CA MET A 1 39.44 20.38 -31.49
C MET A 1 38.42 20.06 -30.40
N LYS A 2 37.29 19.36 -30.66
CA LYS A 2 37.14 17.90 -30.88
C LYS A 2 37.89 17.11 -29.79
N VAL A 3 37.35 16.17 -28.98
CA VAL A 3 36.17 15.28 -29.05
C VAL A 3 36.12 14.51 -27.69
N ARG A 4 34.93 14.46 -27.06
CA ARG A 4 34.17 13.30 -26.50
C ARG A 4 34.87 12.24 -25.62
N THR A 5 34.36 11.99 -24.41
CA THR A 5 33.48 10.84 -24.01
C THR A 5 34.29 9.57 -23.69
N SER A 6 34.22 8.98 -22.48
CA SER A 6 33.03 8.29 -21.99
C SER A 6 33.06 8.13 -20.46
N CYS A 7 32.09 8.75 -19.78
CA CYS A 7 31.54 8.18 -18.55
C CYS A 7 30.50 7.14 -19.01
N HIS A 8 30.73 5.87 -18.68
CA HIS A 8 29.68 4.86 -18.73
C HIS A 8 29.72 4.08 -17.43
N ALA A 9 28.97 4.57 -16.46
CA ALA A 9 28.49 3.79 -15.32
C ALA A 9 26.95 3.87 -15.42
N GLU A 10 26.43 3.02 -16.30
CA GLU A 10 25.25 2.18 -16.10
C GLU A 10 24.46 2.48 -14.82
N GLN A 11 23.28 3.08 -15.03
CA GLN A 11 22.30 3.43 -14.02
C GLN A 11 21.63 2.15 -13.52
N GLY A 12 21.91 1.77 -12.27
CA GLY A 12 21.01 0.92 -11.50
C GLY A 12 19.79 1.73 -11.11
N LYS A 13 18.63 1.37 -11.66
CA LYS A 13 17.32 1.97 -11.35
C LYS A 13 16.96 1.67 -9.88
N ALA A 14 17.31 2.56 -8.98
CA ALA A 14 16.65 2.66 -7.68
C ALA A 14 15.18 3.01 -7.97
N LYS A 15 14.27 2.12 -7.57
CA LYS A 15 12.83 2.36 -7.62
C LYS A 15 12.52 3.15 -6.35
N ASP A 16 12.84 4.43 -6.37
CA ASP A 16 12.58 5.31 -5.24
C ASP A 16 11.07 5.62 -5.22
N PHE A 17 10.27 4.73 -4.64
CA PHE A 17 9.10 5.17 -3.90
C PHE A 17 9.52 5.23 -2.44
N VAL A 18 10.05 6.38 -2.03
CA VAL A 18 10.26 6.66 -0.61
C VAL A 18 8.92 7.20 -0.10
N GLY A 19 8.02 6.29 0.28
CA GLY A 19 7.00 6.62 1.26
C GLY A 19 7.75 6.98 2.54
N SER A 20 8.02 8.26 2.76
CA SER A 20 8.54 8.68 4.05
C SER A 20 7.41 8.44 5.04
N GLY A 21 7.62 7.59 6.06
CA GLY A 21 6.61 7.18 7.06
C GLY A 21 5.72 8.32 7.62
N SER A 22 6.17 9.57 7.50
CA SER A 22 5.39 10.80 7.61
C SER A 22 4.06 10.88 6.83
N ASP A 23 3.87 10.11 5.75
CA ASP A 23 2.60 10.11 5.01
C ASP A 23 1.60 9.09 5.57
N LEU A 24 2.07 7.94 6.06
CA LEU A 24 1.23 6.97 6.78
C LEU A 24 0.76 7.55 8.13
N ASP A 25 1.59 8.34 8.80
CA ASP A 25 1.23 9.09 10.01
C ASP A 25 0.01 10.01 9.80
N LYS A 26 -0.26 10.46 8.56
CA LYS A 26 -1.42 11.30 8.24
C LYS A 26 -2.69 10.50 8.00
N LEU A 27 -2.57 9.21 7.71
CA LEU A 27 -3.70 8.32 7.47
C LEU A 27 -4.37 7.89 8.79
N GLY A 28 -3.69 8.09 9.93
CA GLY A 28 -4.27 7.89 11.26
C GLY A 28 -4.26 6.44 11.73
N PHE A 29 -3.29 5.64 11.27
CA PHE A 29 -3.07 4.29 11.77
C PHE A 29 -2.60 4.32 13.23
N GLU A 30 -3.16 3.44 14.05
CA GLU A 30 -2.84 3.27 15.46
C GLU A 30 -2.63 1.77 15.78
N ALA A 31 -1.76 1.50 16.75
CA ALA A 31 -1.49 0.14 17.19
C ALA A 31 -2.76 -0.53 17.76
N GLY A 32 -2.98 -1.80 17.38
CA GLY A 32 -4.12 -2.61 17.80
C GLY A 32 -5.37 -2.48 16.92
N GLN A 33 -5.32 -1.71 15.84
CA GLN A 33 -6.40 -1.66 14.85
C GLN A 33 -6.42 -2.92 13.98
N VAL A 34 -7.62 -3.38 13.64
CA VAL A 34 -7.83 -4.45 12.66
C VAL A 34 -7.90 -3.84 11.27
N VAL A 35 -6.90 -4.17 10.43
CA VAL A 35 -6.82 -3.72 9.04
C VAL A 35 -7.15 -4.87 8.09
N GLN A 36 -8.22 -4.72 7.32
CA GLN A 36 -8.54 -5.65 6.25
C GLN A 36 -7.83 -5.26 4.96
N GLU A 37 -7.32 -6.24 4.23
CA GLU A 37 -6.64 -6.10 2.95
C GLU A 37 -7.49 -6.68 1.83
N LEU A 38 -7.83 -5.87 0.84
CA LEU A 38 -8.61 -6.26 -0.33
C LEU A 38 -7.79 -6.09 -1.61
N GLY A 39 -7.87 -7.08 -2.51
CA GLY A 39 -7.25 -7.01 -3.83
C GLY A 39 -5.74 -7.27 -3.85
N TRP A 40 -5.20 -7.91 -2.81
CA TRP A 40 -3.80 -8.33 -2.77
C TRP A 40 -3.47 -9.27 -3.97
N ASP A 41 -2.34 -9.01 -4.61
CA ASP A 41 -1.73 -9.85 -5.66
C ASP A 41 -0.21 -9.60 -5.62
N ASP A 42 0.57 -10.33 -6.42
CA ASP A 42 2.04 -10.26 -6.41
C ASP A 42 2.63 -8.91 -6.89
N ASP A 43 1.81 -7.96 -7.33
CA ASP A 43 2.20 -6.64 -7.84
C ASP A 43 2.04 -5.48 -6.82
N VAL A 44 1.66 -5.80 -5.57
CA VAL A 44 1.56 -4.81 -4.50
C VAL A 44 2.93 -4.34 -4.01
N ASP A 45 2.93 -3.22 -3.28
CA ASP A 45 4.13 -2.71 -2.61
C ASP A 45 4.25 -3.34 -1.21
N GLU A 46 5.09 -4.37 -1.10
CA GLU A 46 5.34 -5.09 0.15
C GLU A 46 6.07 -4.25 1.21
N ASP A 47 6.89 -3.27 0.80
CA ASP A 47 7.56 -2.39 1.75
C ASP A 47 6.51 -1.48 2.43
N LEU A 48 5.56 -0.95 1.66
CA LEU A 48 4.43 -0.17 2.18
C LEU A 48 3.53 -1.00 3.10
N ARG A 49 3.26 -2.25 2.71
CA ARG A 49 2.48 -3.20 3.52
C ARG A 49 3.14 -3.46 4.86
N GLN A 50 4.46 -3.70 4.86
CA GLN A 50 5.23 -3.92 6.08
C GLN A 50 5.21 -2.69 7.00
N GLU A 51 5.33 -1.48 6.44
CA GLU A 51 5.23 -0.25 7.23
C GLU A 51 3.88 -0.14 7.95
N VAL A 52 2.78 -0.51 7.29
CA VAL A 52 1.44 -0.51 7.90
C VAL A 52 1.36 -1.55 9.03
N MET A 53 1.83 -2.78 8.79
CA MET A 53 1.87 -3.84 9.81
C MET A 53 2.68 -3.42 11.05
N ASP A 54 3.81 -2.74 10.84
CA ASP A 54 4.65 -2.22 11.92
C ASP A 54 3.93 -1.12 12.73
N ILE A 55 3.12 -0.27 12.08
CA ILE A 55 2.36 0.79 12.77
C ILE A 55 1.20 0.21 13.59
N ILE A 56 0.45 -0.75 13.02
CA ILE A 56 -0.70 -1.35 13.69
C ILE A 56 -0.30 -2.41 14.74
N ASP A 57 0.99 -2.78 14.82
CA ASP A 57 1.51 -3.86 15.68
C ASP A 57 0.74 -5.17 15.49
N GLY A 58 0.48 -5.51 14.22
CA GLY A 58 -0.43 -6.59 13.85
C GLY A 58 -0.37 -6.95 12.37
N ASP A 59 -1.07 -8.04 12.03
CA ASP A 59 -1.17 -8.53 10.67
C ASP A 59 -2.40 -7.96 9.96
N MET A 60 -2.28 -7.74 8.65
CA MET A 60 -3.41 -7.41 7.78
C MET A 60 -4.16 -8.69 7.38
N ILE A 61 -5.48 -8.63 7.33
CA ILE A 61 -6.34 -9.80 7.07
C ILE A 61 -7.07 -9.69 5.74
N GLU A 62 -7.08 -10.75 4.93
CA GLU A 62 -7.73 -10.75 3.61
C GLU A 62 -9.26 -10.87 3.73
N ASP A 63 -9.73 -11.83 4.53
CA ASP A 63 -11.15 -12.05 4.81
C ASP A 63 -11.43 -11.76 6.28
N SER A 64 -12.19 -10.69 6.54
CA SER A 64 -12.71 -10.39 7.87
C SER A 64 -14.07 -11.07 8.08
N ILE A 65 -14.29 -11.64 9.26
CA ILE A 65 -15.61 -12.19 9.67
C ILE A 65 -16.32 -11.18 10.59
N ASP A 66 -15.54 -10.38 11.30
CA ASP A 66 -15.99 -9.35 12.22
C ASP A 66 -15.69 -7.97 11.63
N ALA A 67 -16.37 -6.94 12.15
CA ALA A 67 -16.16 -5.56 11.72
C ALA A 67 -14.71 -5.12 11.94
N VAL A 68 -14.14 -4.43 10.95
CA VAL A 68 -12.76 -3.94 10.98
C VAL A 68 -12.70 -2.44 11.18
N ASP A 69 -11.54 -1.96 11.65
CA ASP A 69 -11.31 -0.53 11.91
C ASP A 69 -10.92 0.21 10.62
N ILE A 70 -10.16 -0.45 9.74
CA ILE A 70 -9.65 0.13 8.49
C ILE A 70 -9.71 -0.93 7.38
N VAL A 71 -10.07 -0.49 6.18
CA VAL A 71 -9.96 -1.31 4.96
C VAL A 71 -8.92 -0.72 4.02
N TRP A 72 -7.94 -1.53 3.66
CA TRP A 72 -6.88 -1.26 2.70
C TRP A 72 -7.22 -1.92 1.37
N LEU A 73 -7.47 -1.10 0.33
CA LEU A 73 -7.85 -1.59 -0.99
C LEU A 73 -6.74 -1.35 -2.02
N TRP A 74 -6.24 -2.42 -2.63
CA TRP A 74 -5.38 -2.37 -3.80
C TRP A 74 -6.23 -2.33 -5.07
N LEU A 75 -6.30 -1.16 -5.71
CA LEU A 75 -7.10 -0.96 -6.92
C LEU A 75 -6.21 -0.85 -8.16
N ARG A 76 -6.41 -1.74 -9.12
CA ARG A 76 -5.81 -1.70 -10.45
C ARG A 76 -6.77 -1.09 -11.46
N ALA A 77 -6.23 -0.66 -12.60
CA ALA A 77 -7.05 -0.14 -13.70
C ALA A 77 -8.03 -1.20 -14.26
N ASP A 78 -7.72 -2.47 -14.08
CA ASP A 78 -8.50 -3.61 -14.58
C ASP A 78 -9.56 -4.10 -13.59
N ASP A 79 -9.51 -3.66 -12.32
CA ASP A 79 -10.41 -4.12 -11.25
C ASP A 79 -11.82 -3.49 -11.33
N GLY A 80 -12.03 -2.51 -12.21
CA GLY A 80 -13.32 -1.89 -12.46
C GLY A 80 -13.38 -0.42 -12.04
N ASP A 81 -14.58 0.07 -11.70
CA ASP A 81 -14.73 1.43 -11.19
C ASP A 81 -14.34 1.49 -9.71
N VAL A 82 -13.63 2.54 -9.32
CA VAL A 82 -13.27 2.87 -7.93
C VAL A 82 -14.50 2.82 -7.02
N ALA A 83 -15.65 3.24 -7.54
CA ALA A 83 -16.90 3.22 -6.79
C ALA A 83 -17.30 1.82 -6.29
N ASP A 84 -17.11 0.79 -7.11
CA ASP A 84 -17.47 -0.58 -6.73
C ASP A 84 -16.52 -1.10 -5.64
N GLY A 85 -15.21 -0.87 -5.80
CA GLY A 85 -14.22 -1.23 -4.79
C GLY A 85 -14.44 -0.52 -3.45
N LEU A 86 -14.83 0.76 -3.47
CA LEU A 86 -15.18 1.50 -2.26
C LEU A 86 -16.47 0.97 -1.61
N VAL A 87 -17.47 0.58 -2.40
CA VAL A 87 -18.70 -0.03 -1.88
C VAL A 87 -18.41 -1.37 -1.21
N ASP A 88 -17.50 -2.17 -1.77
CA ASP A 88 -17.07 -3.42 -1.14
C ASP A 88 -16.31 -3.14 0.17
N ALA A 89 -15.36 -2.21 0.17
CA ALA A 89 -14.61 -1.82 1.37
C ALA A 89 -15.51 -1.31 2.52
N MET A 90 -16.59 -0.59 2.21
CA MET A 90 -17.52 -0.09 3.24
C MET A 90 -18.36 -1.18 3.92
N ARG A 91 -18.44 -2.40 3.37
CA ARG A 91 -19.31 -3.45 3.94
C ARG A 91 -18.78 -3.99 5.26
N ASP A 92 -17.46 -4.04 5.40
CA ASP A 92 -16.79 -4.71 6.51
C ASP A 92 -16.36 -3.72 7.60
N LEU A 93 -16.47 -2.41 7.34
CA LEU A 93 -16.10 -1.36 8.27
C LEU A 93 -17.10 -1.25 9.43
N SER A 94 -16.58 -1.07 10.64
CA SER A 94 -17.38 -0.72 11.83
C SER A 94 -18.00 0.68 11.71
N ASP A 95 -19.15 0.92 12.37
CA ASP A 95 -19.86 2.23 12.41
C ASP A 95 -19.18 3.24 13.35
#